data_AF-A0A7W1AQR4-F1
#
_entry.id   AF-A0A7W1AQR4-F1
#
_cell.length_a   1.000
_cell.length_b   1.000
_cell.length_c   1.000
_cell.angle_alpha   90.00
_cell.angle_beta   90.00
_cell.angle_gamma   90.00
#
_symmetry.space_group_name_H-M   'P 1'
#
loop_
_entity.id
_entity.type
_entity.pdbx_description
1 polymer ?
#
loop_
_entity_poly.entity_id
_entity_poly.type
_entity_poly.pdbx_seq_one_letter_code
_entity_poly.pdbx_strand_id
1 'polypeptide(L)'
;MEWRWAEGRPNRFPALALELVQLKVDIIVAPSTQAALAAKQATSTIPIVVVLSSYPDKVGLVQSLARPGGNVTGLSTSRQN
;
A
#
# COMPACT_ATOMS: atom_id res chain seq x y z
N MET A 1 -2.51 -17.15 5.14
CA MET A 1 -1.75 -16.00 4.60
C MET A 1 -1.97 -16.04 3.11
N GLU A 2 -2.65 -15.04 2.57
CA GLU A 2 -3.07 -15.03 1.17
C GLU A 2 -2.09 -14.22 0.33
N TRP A 3 -1.65 -14.78 -0.79
CA TRP A 3 -0.69 -14.14 -1.68
C TRP A 3 -1.34 -13.71 -2.99
N ARG A 4 -0.95 -12.53 -3.46
CA ARG A 4 -1.30 -12.02 -4.78
C ARG A 4 -0.04 -11.52 -5.45
N TRP A 5 0.38 -12.22 -6.50
CA TRP A 5 1.65 -11.96 -7.16
C TRP A 5 1.41 -11.28 -8.51
N ALA A 6 2.04 -10.12 -8.69
CA ALA A 6 1.90 -9.35 -9.92
C ALA A 6 2.80 -9.87 -11.06
N GLU A 7 3.69 -10.84 -10.81
CA GLU A 7 4.62 -11.39 -11.81
C GLU A 7 5.41 -10.30 -12.55
N GLY A 8 5.84 -9.25 -11.82
CA GLY A 8 6.56 -8.12 -12.40
C GLY A 8 5.71 -7.20 -13.28
N ARG A 9 4.37 -7.30 -13.25
CA ARG A 9 3.44 -6.49 -14.05
C ARG A 9 2.66 -5.51 -13.16
N PRO A 10 3.10 -4.24 -13.04
CA PRO A 10 2.48 -3.28 -12.12
C PRO A 10 0.99 -3.03 -12.36
N ASN A 11 0.54 -3.14 -13.61
CA ASN A 11 -0.87 -2.97 -13.99
C ASN A 11 -1.80 -4.04 -13.38
N ARG A 12 -1.27 -5.12 -12.80
CA ARG A 12 -2.08 -6.13 -12.09
C ARG A 12 -2.43 -5.72 -10.66
N PHE A 13 -1.67 -4.81 -10.03
CA PHE A 13 -1.87 -4.47 -8.63
C PHE A 13 -3.30 -4.02 -8.28
N PRO A 14 -4.01 -3.23 -9.10
CA PRO A 14 -5.40 -2.86 -8.80
C PRO A 14 -6.34 -4.07 -8.64
N ALA A 15 -6.30 -5.01 -9.59
CA ALA A 15 -7.14 -6.21 -9.52
C ALA A 15 -6.76 -7.10 -8.32
N LEU A 16 -5.46 -7.29 -8.11
CA LEU A 16 -4.94 -8.09 -6.99
C LEU A 16 -5.29 -7.49 -5.62
N ALA A 17 -5.28 -6.16 -5.49
CA ALA A 17 -5.71 -5.47 -4.28
C ALA A 17 -7.21 -5.67 -4.03
N LEU A 18 -8.05 -5.56 -5.06
CA LEU A 18 -9.50 -5.81 -4.95
C LEU A 18 -9.79 -7.24 -4.50
N GLU A 19 -9.05 -8.24 -4.99
CA GLU A 19 -9.20 -9.63 -4.56
C GLU A 19 -8.93 -9.79 -3.05
N LEU A 20 -7.89 -9.12 -2.51
CA LEU A 20 -7.60 -9.15 -1.07
C LEU A 20 -8.69 -8.47 -0.24
N VAL A 21 -9.24 -7.35 -0.73
CA VAL A 21 -10.37 -6.67 -0.08
C VAL A 21 -11.62 -7.56 -0.05
N GLN A 22 -11.93 -8.24 -1.17
CA GLN A 22 -13.07 -9.16 -1.26
C GLN A 22 -12.91 -10.39 -0.36
N LEU A 23 -11.67 -10.86 -0.15
CA LEU A 23 -11.35 -11.90 0.82
C LEU A 23 -11.46 -11.44 2.28
N LYS A 24 -11.68 -10.14 2.53
CA LYS A 24 -11.81 -9.55 3.87
C LYS A 24 -10.62 -9.86 4.77
N VAL A 25 -9.41 -9.73 4.23
CA VAL A 25 -8.18 -9.89 5.02
C VAL A 25 -8.11 -8.81 6.12
N ASP A 26 -7.51 -9.16 7.26
CA ASP A 26 -7.34 -8.22 8.38
C ASP A 26 -6.28 -7.14 8.10
N ILE A 27 -5.31 -7.43 7.21
CA ILE A 27 -4.20 -6.55 6.86
C ILE A 27 -3.68 -6.85 5.44
N ILE A 28 -3.25 -5.81 4.73
CA ILE A 28 -2.57 -5.93 3.43
C ILE A 28 -1.11 -5.53 3.60
N VAL A 29 -0.18 -6.43 3.23
CA VAL A 29 1.25 -6.12 3.17
C VAL A 29 1.63 -5.85 1.72
N ALA A 30 2.03 -4.62 1.42
CA ALA A 30 2.37 -4.18 0.07
C ALA A 30 3.90 -4.05 -0.09
N PRO A 31 4.52 -4.74 -1.07
CA PRO A 31 5.98 -4.77 -1.18
C PRO A 31 6.60 -3.48 -1.77
N SER A 32 5.80 -2.57 -2.33
CA SER A 32 6.29 -1.39 -3.04
C SER A 32 5.30 -0.22 -2.99
N THR A 33 5.76 0.98 -3.36
CA THR A 33 4.91 2.17 -3.50
C THR A 33 3.70 1.93 -4.40
N GLN A 34 3.89 1.30 -5.57
CA GLN A 34 2.80 1.05 -6.53
C GLN A 34 1.76 0.07 -5.99
N ALA A 35 2.21 -1.01 -5.32
CA ALA A 35 1.31 -1.95 -4.68
C ALA A 35 0.51 -1.29 -3.54
N ALA A 36 1.16 -0.44 -2.75
CA ALA A 36 0.52 0.27 -1.65
C ALA A 36 -0.50 1.31 -2.14
N LEU A 37 -0.21 2.02 -3.24
CA LEU A 37 -1.16 2.93 -3.89
C LEU A 37 -2.40 2.18 -4.40
N ALA A 38 -2.21 1.04 -5.06
CA ALA A 38 -3.32 0.20 -5.51
C ALA A 38 -4.17 -0.31 -4.33
N ALA A 39 -3.53 -0.75 -3.24
CA ALA A 39 -4.23 -1.16 -2.03
C ALA A 39 -5.02 -0.01 -1.40
N LYS A 40 -4.43 1.19 -1.30
CA LYS A 40 -5.09 2.39 -0.76
C LYS A 40 -6.31 2.81 -1.59
N GLN A 41 -6.24 2.64 -2.91
CA GLN A 41 -7.39 2.88 -3.80
C GLN A 41 -8.50 1.83 -3.61
N ALA A 42 -8.13 0.57 -3.36
CA ALA A 42 -9.08 -0.51 -3.16
C ALA A 42 -9.78 -0.46 -1.80
N THR A 43 -9.16 0.13 -0.78
CA THR A 43 -9.74 0.20 0.57
C THR A 43 -9.17 1.35 1.40
N SER A 44 -10.06 2.01 2.14
CA SER A 44 -9.73 3.02 3.16
C SER A 44 -9.82 2.50 4.59
N THR A 45 -10.23 1.24 4.79
CA THR A 45 -10.54 0.67 6.12
C THR A 45 -9.63 -0.49 6.53
N ILE A 46 -9.16 -1.31 5.58
CA ILE A 46 -8.21 -2.39 5.89
C ILE A 46 -6.83 -1.76 6.07
N PRO A 47 -6.12 -2.02 7.19
CA PRO A 47 -4.75 -1.54 7.38
C PRO A 47 -3.81 -2.02 6.28
N ILE A 48 -2.97 -1.12 5.78
CA ILE A 48 -1.97 -1.38 4.74
C ILE A 48 -0.58 -1.11 5.34
N VAL A 49 0.28 -2.11 5.31
CA VAL A 49 1.70 -1.97 5.66
C VAL A 49 2.51 -2.03 4.38
N VAL A 50 3.14 -0.92 4.01
CA VAL A 50 4.11 -0.89 2.90
C VAL A 50 5.49 -1.29 3.43
N VAL A 51 6.09 -2.31 2.81
CA VAL A 51 7.42 -2.80 3.20
C VAL A 51 8.48 -1.75 2.93
N LEU A 52 8.44 -1.11 1.77
CA LEU A 52 9.32 0.00 1.44
C LEU A 52 8.67 0.90 0.40
N SER A 53 8.63 2.20 0.70
CA SER A 53 8.09 3.23 -0.18
C SER A 53 9.11 4.33 -0.45
N SER A 54 8.98 4.98 -1.61
CA SER A 54 9.76 6.17 -1.99
C SER A 54 8.84 7.38 -2.04
N TYR A 55 9.15 8.40 -1.24
CA TYR A 55 8.40 9.67 -1.16
C TYR A 55 6.88 9.49 -0.93
N PRO A 56 6.46 8.68 0.08
CA PRO A 56 5.05 8.33 0.25
C PRO A 56 4.14 9.54 0.55
N ASP A 57 4.68 10.62 1.10
CA ASP A 57 3.97 11.90 1.26
C ASP A 57 3.74 12.61 -0.08
N LYS A 58 4.76 12.61 -0.96
CA LYS A 58 4.70 13.30 -2.26
C LYS A 58 3.80 12.60 -3.26
N VAL A 59 3.72 11.27 -3.21
CA VAL A 59 2.84 10.49 -4.10
C VAL A 59 1.43 10.31 -3.53
N GLY A 60 1.11 10.98 -2.41
CA GLY A 60 -0.20 10.91 -1.78
C GLY A 60 -0.52 9.54 -1.19
N LEU A 61 0.47 8.72 -0.88
CA LEU A 61 0.27 7.46 -0.17
C LEU A 61 -0.06 7.73 1.31
N VAL A 62 0.63 8.68 1.94
CA VAL A 62 0.39 9.15 3.32
C VAL A 62 0.35 10.68 3.38
N GLN A 63 -0.17 11.27 4.46
CA GLN A 63 -0.17 12.71 4.67
C GLN A 63 1.21 13.26 5.05
N SER A 64 1.94 12.55 5.91
CA SER A 64 3.34 12.83 6.31
C SER A 64 3.98 11.56 6.86
N LEU A 65 5.32 11.49 6.96
CA LEU A 65 5.93 10.27 7.54
C LEU A 65 5.70 10.18 9.05
N ALA A 66 5.62 11.32 9.75
CA ALA A 66 5.39 11.35 11.19
C ALA A 66 3.93 11.05 11.56
N ARG A 67 2.99 11.40 10.68
CA ARG A 67 1.55 11.19 10.84
C ARG A 67 0.94 10.78 9.49
N PRO A 68 0.76 9.48 9.24
CA PRO A 68 0.28 9.02 7.94
C PRO A 68 -1.13 9.45 7.55
N GLY A 69 -2.02 9.72 8.52
CA GLY A 69 -3.33 10.34 8.28
C GLY A 69 -4.39 9.43 7.64
N GLY A 70 -4.19 8.11 7.61
CA GLY A 70 -5.14 7.15 7.04
C GLY A 70 -4.80 5.71 7.42
N ASN A 71 -5.23 4.74 6.62
CA ASN A 71 -5.02 3.30 6.86
C ASN A 71 -3.65 2.78 6.40
N VAL A 72 -2.73 3.62 5.92
CA VAL A 72 -1.42 3.21 5.43
C VAL A 72 -0.31 3.55 6.43
N THR A 73 0.58 2.61 6.70
CA THR A 73 1.83 2.79 7.45
C THR A 73 2.96 1.96 6.82
N GLY A 74 4.20 2.09 7.30
CA GLY A 74 5.32 1.28 6.81
C GLY A 74 6.68 1.97 6.88
N LEU A 75 7.61 1.50 6.06
CA LEU A 75 8.95 2.08 5.94
C LEU A 75 9.08 2.95 4.68
N SER A 76 9.93 3.97 4.77
CA SER A 76 10.27 4.86 3.66
C SER A 76 11.78 5.00 3.52
N THR A 77 12.26 5.08 2.29
CA THR A 77 13.66 5.44 1.98
C THR A 77 13.87 6.96 1.93
N SER A 78 12.80 7.75 1.78
CA SER A 78 12.90 9.20 1.70
C SER A 78 12.96 9.84 3.08
N ARG A 79 13.81 10.86 3.23
CA ARG A 79 13.79 11.76 4.39
C ARG A 79 12.79 12.88 4.15
N GLN A 80 12.08 13.30 5.21
CA GLN A 80 11.47 14.62 5.24
C GLN A 80 12.58 15.60 5.58
N ASN A 81 12.87 16.53 4.67
CA ASN A 81 13.71 17.71 4.93
C ASN A 81 12.83 18.83 5.46
#